data_AF-A0AAD6NBG3-F1
#
_entry.id   AF-A0AAD6NBG3-F1
#
_cell.length_a   1.000
_cell.length_b   1.000
_cell.length_c   1.000
_cell.angle_alpha   90.00
_cell.angle_beta   90.00
_cell.angle_gamma   90.00
#
_symmetry.space_group_name_H-M   'P 1'
#
loop_
_entity.id
_entity.type
_entity.pdbx_description
1 polymer ?
#
loop_
_entity_poly.entity_id
_entity_poly.type
_entity_poly.pdbx_seq_one_letter_code
_entity_poly.pdbx_strand_id
1 'polypeptide(L)'
;MSILIVSRSSVNHLNKIIRANSKPTSGVSKAISADLFTSNIVVAKRACQSSIRIRQDQLLLDTIDPCQRCQMLYVDQPTGVRRNEIFAALPKMRKVDGRVQFGRYAVMSTKEGENIRKGPGSRTIIVGDVVLPTEQNH
;
A
#
# COMPACT_ATOMS: atom_id res chain seq x y z
N MET A 1 16.94 1.76 1.03
CA MET A 1 15.95 1.59 -0.06
C MET A 1 14.56 1.64 0.55
N SER A 2 13.65 2.45 0.03
CA SER A 2 12.28 2.52 0.52
C SER A 2 11.37 1.56 -0.25
N ILE A 3 10.49 0.88 0.47
CA ILE A 3 9.54 -0.11 -0.03
C ILE A 3 8.15 0.50 0.12
N LEU A 4 7.38 0.60 -0.95
CA LEU A 4 5.99 1.05 -0.88
C LEU A 4 5.08 -0.14 -0.56
N ILE A 5 4.36 -0.04 0.55
CA ILE A 5 3.37 -1.02 1.00
C ILE A 5 1.96 -0.46 0.79
N VAL A 6 1.13 -1.23 0.10
CA VAL A 6 -0.29 -0.92 -0.12
C VAL A 6 -1.16 -2.03 0.45
N SER A 7 -2.32 -1.66 1.00
CA SER A 7 -3.27 -2.63 1.52
C SER A 7 -4.44 -2.84 0.55
N ARG A 8 -4.71 -4.10 0.21
CA ARG A 8 -5.85 -4.50 -0.63
C ARG A 8 -7.18 -4.06 -0.02
N SER A 9 -7.31 -4.08 1.32
CA SER A 9 -8.52 -3.56 1.99
C SER A 9 -8.72 -2.05 1.76
N SER A 10 -7.64 -1.27 1.66
CA SER A 10 -7.71 0.16 1.34
C SER A 10 -8.12 0.38 -0.12
N VAL A 11 -7.61 -0.43 -1.05
CA VAL A 11 -7.99 -0.37 -2.47
C VAL A 11 -9.46 -0.76 -2.66
N ASN A 12 -9.92 -1.79 -1.96
CA ASN A 12 -11.31 -2.21 -1.97
C ASN A 12 -12.25 -1.12 -1.44
N HIS A 13 -11.84 -0.41 -0.38
CA HIS A 13 -12.60 0.73 0.14
C HIS A 13 -12.65 1.87 -0.90
N LEU A 14 -11.53 2.19 -1.57
CA LEU A 14 -11.51 3.19 -2.64
C LEU A 14 -12.45 2.83 -3.78
N ASN A 15 -12.44 1.57 -4.21
CA ASN A 15 -13.36 1.06 -5.23
C ASN A 15 -14.83 1.17 -4.81
N LYS A 16 -15.17 1.01 -3.53
CA LYS A 16 -16.53 1.24 -3.03
C LYS A 16 -16.95 2.69 -3.18
N ILE A 17 -16.07 3.64 -2.83
CA ILE A 17 -16.35 5.07 -2.96
C ILE A 17 -16.47 5.47 -4.43
N ILE A 18 -15.60 4.97 -5.30
CA ILE A 18 -15.70 5.23 -6.74
C ILE A 18 -17.06 4.80 -7.28
N ARG A 19 -17.49 3.57 -6.97
CA ARG A 19 -18.81 3.07 -7.38
C ARG A 19 -19.96 3.89 -6.82
N ALA A 20 -19.85 4.37 -5.59
CA ALA A 20 -20.88 5.21 -4.99
C ALA A 20 -20.96 6.62 -5.63
N ASN A 21 -19.88 7.11 -6.24
CA ASN A 21 -19.84 8.44 -6.86
C ASN A 21 -20.00 8.41 -8.39
N SER A 22 -19.92 7.24 -9.04
CA SER A 22 -20.15 7.10 -10.48
C SER A 22 -21.63 7.14 -10.82
N LYS A 23 -22.02 7.97 -11.81
CA LYS A 23 -23.37 7.94 -12.37
C LYS A 23 -23.59 6.63 -13.14
N PRO A 24 -24.79 6.03 -13.10
CA PRO A 24 -25.09 4.76 -13.78
C PRO A 24 -24.95 4.81 -15.32
N THR A 25 -24.79 6.00 -15.91
CA THR A 25 -24.68 6.20 -17.36
C THR A 25 -23.25 6.10 -17.90
N SER A 26 -22.21 6.06 -17.06
CA SER A 26 -20.82 5.87 -17.52
C SER A 26 -20.46 4.38 -17.46
N GLY A 27 -20.63 3.67 -18.58
CA GLY A 27 -20.57 2.21 -18.69
C GLY A 27 -19.24 1.50 -18.34
N VAL A 28 -18.31 2.12 -17.62
CA VAL A 28 -17.07 1.46 -17.16
C VAL A 28 -16.64 2.00 -15.80
N SER A 29 -17.32 1.64 -14.70
CA SER A 29 -16.72 1.76 -13.36
C SER A 29 -15.78 0.57 -13.10
N LYS A 30 -14.69 0.47 -13.87
CA LYS A 30 -13.73 -0.62 -13.73
C LYS A 30 -13.05 -0.52 -12.37
N ALA A 31 -13.12 -1.59 -11.58
CA ALA A 31 -12.43 -1.64 -10.29
C ALA A 31 -10.92 -1.45 -10.48
N ILE A 32 -10.32 -0.63 -9.63
CA ILE A 32 -8.88 -0.39 -9.59
C ILE A 32 -8.19 -1.60 -8.96
N SER A 33 -7.19 -2.17 -9.65
CA SER A 33 -6.26 -3.13 -9.05
C SER A 33 -5.23 -2.43 -8.16
N ALA A 34 -4.79 -3.10 -7.10
CA ALA A 34 -3.69 -2.63 -6.27
C ALA A 34 -2.39 -2.40 -7.08
N ASP A 35 -2.23 -3.09 -8.21
CA ASP A 35 -1.05 -2.99 -9.08
C ASP A 35 -0.86 -1.60 -9.69
N LEU A 36 -1.94 -0.84 -9.83
CA LEU A 36 -1.88 0.55 -10.32
C LEU A 36 -1.10 1.47 -9.38
N PHE A 37 -0.96 1.09 -8.10
CA PHE A 37 -0.18 1.85 -7.12
C PHE A 37 1.32 1.63 -7.23
N THR A 38 1.77 0.78 -8.16
CA THR A 38 3.18 0.43 -8.41
C THR A 38 3.93 0.11 -7.09
N SER A 39 3.22 -0.51 -6.15
CA SER A 39 3.74 -0.83 -4.83
C SER A 39 4.59 -2.08 -4.89
N ASN A 40 5.66 -2.11 -4.10
CA ASN A 40 6.52 -3.28 -4.00
C ASN A 40 5.81 -4.44 -3.28
N ILE A 41 4.98 -4.13 -2.28
CA ILE A 41 4.31 -5.15 -1.45
C ILE A 41 2.83 -4.78 -1.31
N VAL A 42 1.96 -5.73 -1.62
CA VAL A 42 0.51 -5.63 -1.38
C VAL A 42 0.11 -6.57 -0.25
N VAL A 43 -0.40 -6.01 0.84
CA VAL A 43 -0.89 -6.76 2.01
C VAL A 43 -2.41 -6.86 2.00
N ALA A 44 -2.97 -7.95 2.56
CA ALA A 44 -4.41 -8.18 2.53
C ALA A 44 -5.20 -7.16 3.41
N LYS A 45 -4.74 -6.94 4.65
CA LYS A 45 -5.34 -6.01 5.63
C LYS A 45 -4.40 -4.84 5.92
N ARG A 46 -4.85 -3.84 6.69
CA ARG A 46 -4.03 -2.65 6.97
C ARG A 46 -2.75 -3.08 7.71
N ALA A 47 -1.60 -2.65 7.20
CA ALA A 47 -0.34 -2.74 7.92
C ALA A 47 -0.38 -1.81 9.15
N CYS A 48 0.31 -2.20 10.22
CA CYS A 48 0.46 -1.38 11.43
C CYS A 48 1.05 0.00 11.10
N GLN A 49 0.84 0.97 11.99
CA GLN A 49 1.40 2.31 11.85
C GLN A 49 2.94 2.33 11.99
N SER A 50 3.48 1.42 12.81
CA SER A 50 4.88 1.39 13.25
C SER A 50 5.75 0.47 12.41
N SER A 51 5.46 -0.83 12.38
CA SER A 51 6.28 -1.82 11.66
C SER A 51 5.50 -3.10 11.36
N ILE A 52 5.99 -3.87 10.39
CA ILE A 52 5.43 -5.18 10.02
C ILE A 52 6.53 -6.25 9.99
N ARG A 53 6.19 -7.46 10.43
CA ARG A 53 7.01 -8.66 10.25
C ARG A 53 6.45 -9.51 9.13
N ILE A 54 7.31 -9.92 8.23
CA ILE A 54 6.99 -10.88 7.18
C ILE A 54 7.62 -12.22 7.56
N ARG A 55 6.78 -13.27 7.57
CA ARG A 55 7.14 -14.65 7.90
C ARG A 55 7.81 -14.80 9.28
N GLN A 56 6.99 -14.73 10.33
CA GLN A 56 7.23 -15.02 11.77
C GLN A 56 8.51 -14.53 12.46
N ASP A 57 9.65 -14.31 11.78
CA ASP A 57 10.84 -13.61 12.25
C ASP A 57 11.93 -13.38 11.17
N GLN A 58 11.60 -13.41 9.86
CA GLN A 58 12.64 -13.32 8.82
C GLN A 58 12.92 -11.90 8.32
N LEU A 59 11.90 -11.03 8.34
CA LEU A 59 12.02 -9.68 7.82
C LEU A 59 11.13 -8.70 8.58
N LEU A 60 11.75 -7.84 9.38
CA LEU A 60 11.12 -6.67 9.97
C LEU A 60 11.23 -5.45 9.04
N LEU A 61 10.10 -4.83 8.73
CA LEU A 61 10.02 -3.58 7.98
C LEU A 61 9.45 -2.47 8.88
N ASP A 62 10.24 -1.43 9.10
CA ASP A 62 9.84 -0.23 9.84
C ASP A 62 9.11 0.72 8.89
N THR A 63 7.89 1.08 9.26
CA THR A 63 7.04 1.97 8.48
C THR A 63 7.42 3.42 8.78
N ILE A 64 7.72 4.19 7.74
CA ILE A 64 8.16 5.58 7.86
C ILE A 64 6.98 6.50 7.55
N ASP A 65 6.78 6.84 6.28
CA ASP A 65 5.88 7.91 5.87
C ASP A 65 4.67 7.42 5.06
N PRO A 66 3.52 8.11 5.14
CA PRO A 66 2.45 7.90 4.18
C PRO A 66 2.89 8.28 2.76
N CYS A 67 2.49 7.50 1.76
CA CYS A 67 2.78 7.84 0.37
C CYS A 67 1.85 8.95 -0.13
N GLN A 68 2.44 10.04 -0.63
CA GLN A 68 1.71 11.20 -1.17
C GLN A 68 1.68 11.23 -2.71
N ARG A 69 2.28 10.24 -3.40
CA ARG A 69 2.38 10.19 -4.87
C ARG A 69 1.10 9.68 -5.56
N CYS A 70 -0.01 9.64 -4.83
CA CYS A 70 -1.31 9.15 -5.33
C CYS A 70 -1.83 9.95 -6.53
N GLN A 71 -1.29 11.14 -6.80
CA GLN A 71 -1.65 11.94 -7.96
C GLN A 71 -1.36 11.26 -9.29
N MET A 72 -0.35 10.41 -9.35
CA MET A 72 0.00 9.67 -10.57
C MET A 72 -1.04 8.60 -10.95
N LEU A 73 -1.88 8.18 -10.00
CA LEU A 73 -2.96 7.21 -10.23
C LEU A 73 -4.14 7.80 -10.99
N TYR A 74 -4.20 9.12 -11.07
CA TYR A 74 -5.21 9.81 -11.85
C TYR A 74 -4.97 9.67 -13.34
N VAL A 75 -3.83 9.15 -13.78
CA VAL A 75 -3.52 8.98 -15.19
C VAL A 75 -3.40 7.49 -15.48
N ASP A 76 -4.17 7.03 -16.46
CA ASP A 76 -4.00 5.70 -17.01
C ASP A 76 -2.68 5.64 -17.79
N GLN A 77 -1.64 5.08 -17.19
CA GLN A 77 -0.29 5.07 -17.77
C GLN A 77 -0.21 4.61 -19.24
N PRO A 78 -0.88 3.52 -19.68
CA PRO A 78 -0.83 3.11 -21.09
C PRO A 78 -1.55 4.07 -22.05
N THR A 79 -2.54 4.85 -21.60
CA THR A 79 -3.36 5.70 -22.50
C THR A 79 -3.13 7.20 -22.31
N GLY A 80 -2.50 7.61 -21.21
CA GLY A 80 -2.35 9.02 -20.82
C GLY A 80 -3.65 9.70 -20.37
N VAL A 81 -4.78 8.97 -20.33
CA VAL A 81 -6.09 9.55 -20.02
C VAL A 81 -6.27 9.73 -18.52
N ARG A 82 -6.84 10.89 -18.13
CA ARG A 82 -7.13 11.18 -16.73
C ARG A 82 -8.40 10.45 -16.27
N ARG A 83 -8.28 9.66 -15.21
CA ARG A 83 -9.36 8.94 -14.51
C ARG A 83 -10.00 9.84 -13.45
N ASN A 84 -10.99 10.62 -13.87
CA ASN A 84 -11.66 11.61 -13.03
C ASN A 84 -12.36 10.99 -11.82
N GLU A 85 -12.81 9.73 -11.91
CA GLU A 85 -13.43 9.01 -10.80
C GLU A 85 -12.47 8.75 -9.64
N ILE A 86 -11.19 8.47 -9.95
CA ILE A 86 -10.13 8.28 -8.95
C ILE A 86 -9.78 9.63 -8.31
N PHE A 87 -9.69 10.67 -9.14
CA PHE A 87 -9.45 12.05 -8.72
C PHE A 87 -10.50 12.55 -7.73
N ALA A 88 -11.77 12.23 -7.96
CA ALA A 88 -12.86 12.63 -7.05
C ALA A 88 -12.91 11.80 -5.76
N ALA A 89 -12.49 10.53 -5.79
CA ALA A 89 -12.63 9.60 -4.67
C ALA A 89 -11.46 9.64 -3.66
N LEU A 90 -10.21 9.73 -4.14
CA LEU A 90 -9.02 9.65 -3.30
C LEU A 90 -8.97 10.74 -2.20
N PRO A 91 -9.25 12.02 -2.49
CA PRO A 91 -9.32 13.07 -1.47
C PRO A 91 -10.38 12.83 -0.39
N LYS A 92 -11.47 12.12 -0.70
CA LYS A 92 -12.54 11.84 0.28
C LYS A 92 -12.14 10.79 1.31
N MET A 93 -11.19 9.90 0.98
CA MET A 93 -10.76 8.82 1.88
C MET A 93 -9.65 9.21 2.85
N ARG A 94 -8.68 9.98 2.37
CA ARG A 94 -7.38 10.14 3.04
C ARG A 94 -6.74 11.48 2.67
N LYS A 95 -7.48 12.56 2.83
CA LYS A 95 -6.88 13.91 2.83
C LYS A 95 -6.48 14.25 4.25
N VAL A 96 -5.18 14.31 4.50
CA VAL A 96 -4.57 14.76 5.76
C VAL A 96 -3.74 15.99 5.42
N ASP A 97 -3.97 17.10 6.12
CA ASP A 97 -3.28 18.38 5.90
C ASP A 97 -3.27 18.84 4.44
N GLY A 98 -4.42 18.71 3.77
CA GLY A 98 -4.55 19.11 2.37
C GLY A 98 -4.01 18.09 1.36
N ARG A 99 -3.29 17.06 1.80
CA ARG A 99 -2.60 16.10 0.92
C ARG A 99 -3.28 14.74 0.93
N VAL A 100 -3.41 14.15 -0.27
CA VAL A 100 -3.91 12.79 -0.43
C VAL A 100 -2.80 11.80 -0.08
N GLN A 101 -3.08 10.92 0.87
CA GLN A 101 -2.15 9.89 1.32
C GLN A 101 -2.70 8.49 1.00
N PHE A 102 -1.90 7.58 0.45
CA PHE A 102 -2.35 6.21 0.19
C PHE A 102 -1.20 5.19 0.18
N GLY A 103 -1.26 4.22 1.10
CA GLY A 103 -0.12 3.33 1.35
C GLY A 103 0.94 4.00 2.23
N ARG A 104 2.00 3.26 2.58
CA ARG A 104 3.10 3.75 3.40
C ARG A 104 4.43 3.26 2.88
N TYR A 105 5.45 4.09 3.00
CA TYR A 105 6.84 3.69 2.80
C TYR A 105 7.33 2.96 4.03
N ALA A 106 8.13 1.93 3.81
CA ALA A 106 8.84 1.22 4.84
C ALA A 106 10.30 0.98 4.45
N VAL A 107 11.12 0.71 5.44
CA VAL A 107 12.53 0.32 5.28
C VAL A 107 12.79 -0.96 6.05
N MET A 108 13.78 -1.72 5.59
CA MET A 108 14.23 -2.89 6.35
C MET A 108 14.83 -2.44 7.67
N SER A 109 14.38 -3.03 8.77
CA SER A 109 14.90 -2.69 10.09
C SER A 109 16.35 -3.16 10.22
N THR A 110 17.21 -2.31 10.74
CA THR A 110 18.64 -2.63 10.98
C THR A 110 18.84 -3.41 12.28
N LYS A 111 17.82 -3.54 13.13
CA LYS A 111 17.90 -4.11 14.48
C LYS A 111 18.03 -5.65 14.53
N GLU A 112 17.79 -6.36 13.43
CA GLU A 112 17.92 -7.84 13.34
C GLU A 112 19.30 -8.29 12.81
N GLY A 113 20.31 -7.43 12.89
CA GLY A 113 21.58 -7.58 12.18
C GLY A 113 22.68 -8.43 12.83
N GLU A 114 22.58 -8.83 14.11
CA GLU A 114 23.79 -9.30 14.83
C GLU A 114 23.86 -10.78 15.22
N ASN A 115 22.78 -11.59 15.19
CA ASN A 115 22.86 -12.95 15.77
C ASN A 115 22.22 -14.11 15.01
N ILE A 116 21.81 -13.96 13.75
CA ILE A 116 21.30 -15.10 12.97
C ILE A 116 22.32 -15.47 11.90
N ARG A 117 22.90 -16.67 12.04
CA ARG A 117 23.66 -17.38 10.99
C ARG A 117 22.75 -17.51 9.76
N LYS A 118 22.80 -16.51 8.87
CA LYS A 118 21.89 -16.38 7.73
C LYS A 118 22.38 -17.27 6.59
N GLY A 119 21.81 -18.48 6.50
CA GLY A 119 21.90 -19.29 5.29
C GLY A 119 21.34 -18.55 4.06
N PRO A 120 21.66 -18.99 2.84
CA PRO A 120 21.15 -18.40 1.60
C PRO A 120 19.60 -18.42 1.61
N GLY A 121 18.96 -17.25 1.50
CA GLY A 121 17.48 -17.11 1.46
C GLY A 121 16.83 -16.38 2.63
N SER A 122 17.59 -16.02 3.67
CA SER A 122 17.12 -15.35 4.90
C SER A 122 16.63 -13.88 4.75
N ARG A 123 16.54 -13.36 3.52
CA ARG A 123 15.97 -12.04 3.19
C ARG A 123 15.05 -12.09 1.98
N THR A 124 14.60 -13.28 1.58
CA THR A 124 13.67 -13.46 0.46
C THR A 124 12.25 -13.58 1.00
N ILE A 125 11.35 -12.79 0.43
CA ILE A 125 9.90 -12.89 0.68
C ILE A 125 9.21 -13.44 -0.57
N ILE A 126 8.12 -14.17 -0.38
CA ILE A 126 7.30 -14.72 -1.46
C ILE A 126 5.83 -14.34 -1.29
N VAL A 127 5.09 -14.36 -2.40
CA VAL A 127 3.63 -14.18 -2.35
C VAL A 127 3.03 -15.29 -1.49
N GLY A 128 2.19 -14.90 -0.53
CA GLY A 128 1.57 -15.82 0.43
C GLY A 128 2.23 -15.84 1.80
N ASP A 129 3.42 -15.23 1.96
CA ASP A 129 4.04 -15.07 3.28
C ASP A 129 3.10 -14.29 4.24
N VAL A 130 2.99 -14.79 5.47
CA VAL A 130 2.18 -14.17 6.51
C VAL A 130 2.80 -12.83 6.93
N VAL A 131 1.97 -11.80 6.98
CA VAL A 131 2.37 -10.46 7.45
C VAL A 131 1.70 -10.19 8.79
N LEU A 132 2.51 -9.96 9.81
CA LEU A 132 2.06 -9.66 11.17
C LEU A 132 2.39 -8.20 11.50
N PRO A 133 1.43 -7.42 12.02
CA PRO A 133 1.73 -6.14 12.62
C PRO A 133 2.57 -6.37 13.88
N THR A 134 3.60 -5.57 14.09
CA THR A 134 4.24 -5.48 15.40
C THR A 134 3.60 -4.31 16.13
N GLU A 135 2.78 -4.59 17.12
CA GLU A 135 2.29 -3.59 18.06
C GLU A 135 3.52 -3.06 18.82
N GLN A 136 3.79 -1.76 18.71
CA GLN A 136 4.64 -1.11 19.70
C GLN A 136 3.74 -0.91 20.93
N ASN A 137 3.76 -1.87 21.86
CA ASN A 137 3.30 -1.63 23.21
C ASN A 137 4.15 -0.49 23.75
N HIS A 138 3.53 0.68 23.91
CA HIS A 138 4.13 1.86 24.52
C HIS A 138 3.69 1.97 25.97
#